data_AF-A0A5F0K7B6-F1
#
_entry.id   AF-A0A5F0K7B6-F1
#
_cell.length_a   1.000
_cell.length_b   1.000
_cell.length_c   1.000
_cell.angle_alpha   90.00
_cell.angle_beta   90.00
_cell.angle_gamma   90.00
#
_symmetry.space_group_name_H-M   'P 1'
#
loop_
_entity.id
_entity.type
_entity.pdbx_description
1 polymer ?
#
loop_
_entity_poly.entity_id
_entity_poly.type
_entity_poly.pdbx_seq_one_letter_code
_entity_poly.pdbx_strand_id
1 'polypeptide(L)'
;MTQASAQDGADAVQSREWDKQSIFLRLQEGIPTAFWVWGDQISPLEPDEGSTYRGHFGWGRADEATMALAQAIVTRLVAVGLVPPELAVSRAGYLHDEVLVKLPAGEHYDLHLSYLRLLLGEGAVPRP
;
A
#
# COMPACT_ATOMS: atom_id res chain seq x y z
N MET A 1 34.49 -8.23 13.96
CA MET A 1 33.36 -8.64 13.10
C MET A 1 32.13 -8.81 14.00
N THR A 2 31.39 -7.74 14.30
CA THR A 2 30.09 -7.83 15.01
C THR A 2 29.21 -6.64 14.60
N GLN A 3 28.69 -6.66 13.39
CA GLN A 3 27.68 -5.68 12.92
C GLN A 3 26.38 -6.36 12.45
N ALA A 4 26.39 -7.68 12.25
CA ALA A 4 25.24 -8.44 11.78
C ALA A 4 24.10 -8.55 12.82
N SER A 5 24.41 -8.61 14.12
CA SER A 5 23.38 -8.82 15.16
C SER A 5 22.54 -7.59 15.48
N ALA A 6 23.06 -6.38 15.22
CA ALA A 6 22.33 -5.13 15.48
C ALA A 6 21.35 -4.79 14.34
N GLN A 7 21.74 -5.07 13.09
CA GLN A 7 20.85 -4.92 11.93
C GLN A 7 19.70 -5.93 11.93
N ASP A 8 19.96 -7.19 12.31
CA ASP A 8 18.93 -8.22 12.42
C ASP A 8 17.89 -7.90 13.52
N GLY A 9 18.35 -7.40 14.67
CA GLY A 9 17.46 -6.94 15.74
C GLY A 9 16.65 -5.70 15.39
N ALA A 10 17.23 -4.74 14.65
CA ALA A 10 16.53 -3.55 14.19
C ALA A 10 15.48 -3.88 13.11
N ASP A 11 15.81 -4.74 12.14
CA ASP A 11 14.87 -5.18 11.10
C ASP A 11 13.73 -6.00 11.71
N ALA A 12 14.01 -6.83 12.73
CA ALA A 12 12.99 -7.59 13.46
C ALA A 12 12.04 -6.70 14.28
N VAL A 13 12.54 -5.61 14.88
CA VAL A 13 11.71 -4.64 15.61
C VAL A 13 10.86 -3.85 14.63
N GLN A 14 11.46 -3.36 13.54
CA GLN A 14 10.76 -2.59 12.51
C GLN A 14 9.71 -3.44 11.77
N SER A 15 10.00 -4.72 11.55
CA SER A 15 9.03 -5.70 11.02
C SER A 15 7.82 -5.88 11.93
N ARG A 16 8.00 -5.87 13.25
CA ARG A 16 6.88 -5.92 14.21
C ARG A 16 6.07 -4.63 14.25
N GLU A 17 6.66 -3.50 13.87
CA GLU A 17 5.95 -2.22 13.75
C GLU A 17 5.09 -2.17 12.49
N TRP A 18 5.55 -2.76 11.39
CA TRP A 18 4.76 -2.88 10.16
C TRP A 18 3.61 -3.88 10.27
N ASP A 19 3.76 -4.94 11.07
CA ASP A 19 2.68 -5.89 11.32
C ASP A 19 1.42 -5.24 11.93
N LYS A 20 1.62 -4.15 12.68
CA LYS A 20 0.55 -3.37 13.33
C LYS A 20 -0.08 -2.32 12.43
N GLN A 21 0.36 -2.24 11.18
CA GLN A 21 -0.07 -1.22 10.22
C GLN A 21 -0.71 -1.88 9.01
N SER A 22 -1.77 -1.27 8.51
CA SER A 22 -2.50 -1.80 7.37
C SER A 22 -3.25 -0.72 6.59
N ILE A 23 -3.63 -1.05 5.36
CA ILE A 23 -4.55 -0.27 4.54
C ILE A 23 -5.93 -0.93 4.56
N PHE A 24 -6.90 -0.27 5.19
CA PHE A 24 -8.30 -0.68 5.15
C PHE A 24 -8.99 -0.11 3.92
N LEU A 25 -9.43 -1.00 3.02
CA LEU A 25 -10.34 -0.68 1.93
C LEU A 25 -11.77 -0.91 2.41
N ARG A 26 -12.64 0.10 2.29
CA ARG A 26 -14.03 -0.02 2.71
C ARG A 26 -14.99 0.78 1.83
N LEU A 27 -16.24 0.36 1.78
CA LEU A 27 -17.31 1.16 1.20
C LEU A 27 -17.90 2.05 2.30
N GLN A 28 -17.75 3.37 2.19
CA GLN A 28 -18.49 4.34 3.00
C GLN A 28 -19.70 4.82 2.22
N GLU A 29 -20.90 4.43 2.65
CA GLU A 29 -22.16 4.81 1.98
C GLU A 29 -22.18 4.42 0.49
N GLY A 30 -21.49 3.32 0.14
CA GLY A 30 -21.33 2.84 -1.23
C GLY A 30 -20.16 3.46 -2.00
N ILE A 31 -19.44 4.41 -1.40
CA ILE A 31 -18.27 5.07 -1.98
C ILE A 31 -16.99 4.33 -1.55
N PRO A 32 -16.16 3.84 -2.48
CA PRO A 32 -14.93 3.15 -2.11
C PRO A 32 -13.92 4.14 -1.53
N THR A 33 -13.44 3.83 -0.33
CA THR A 33 -12.53 4.66 0.46
C THR A 33 -11.43 3.79 1.04
N ALA A 34 -10.25 4.39 1.26
CA ALA A 34 -9.11 3.69 1.81
C ALA A 34 -8.55 4.45 3.02
N PHE A 35 -8.11 3.71 4.04
CA PHE A 35 -7.62 4.26 5.29
C PHE A 35 -6.30 3.61 5.66
N TRP A 36 -5.33 4.44 6.02
CA TRP A 36 -4.17 4.00 6.78
C TRP A 36 -4.58 3.74 8.23
N VAL A 37 -4.27 2.55 8.74
CA VAL A 37 -4.52 2.17 10.13
C VAL A 37 -3.18 1.85 10.79
N TRP A 38 -2.93 2.48 11.94
CA TRP A 38 -1.78 2.19 12.81
C TRP A 38 -2.21 2.24 14.28
N GLY A 39 -2.43 1.07 14.87
CA GLY A 39 -2.97 0.98 16.23
C GLY A 39 -4.33 1.68 16.33
N ASP A 40 -4.41 2.77 17.10
CA ASP A 40 -5.62 3.60 17.25
C ASP A 40 -5.69 4.74 16.22
N GLN A 41 -4.60 5.03 15.52
CA GLN A 41 -4.54 6.09 14.53
C GLN A 41 -5.12 5.61 13.19
N ILE A 42 -6.17 6.29 12.74
CA ILE A 42 -6.79 6.06 11.43
C ILE A 42 -6.68 7.36 10.64
N SER A 43 -6.14 7.29 9.43
CA SER A 43 -6.03 8.44 8.52
C SER A 43 -6.55 8.07 7.14
N PRO A 44 -7.46 8.85 6.54
CA PRO A 44 -7.91 8.59 5.18
C PRO A 44 -6.72 8.71 4.22
N LEU A 45 -6.68 7.82 3.23
CA LEU A 45 -5.85 8.02 2.06
C LEU A 45 -6.57 8.97 1.12
N GLU A 46 -5.83 9.90 0.55
CA GLU A 46 -6.32 10.84 -0.45
C GLU A 46 -5.58 10.58 -1.77
N PRO A 47 -6.23 10.79 -2.92
CA PRO A 47 -5.53 10.76 -4.19
C PRO A 47 -4.40 11.79 -4.18
N ASP A 48 -3.27 11.42 -4.80
CA ASP A 48 -2.08 12.28 -4.83
C ASP A 48 -2.42 13.67 -5.40
N GLU A 49 -1.92 14.74 -4.77
CA GLU A 49 -2.21 16.12 -5.21
C GLU A 49 -1.71 16.41 -6.63
N GLY A 50 -0.72 15.65 -7.12
CA GLY A 50 -0.24 15.69 -8.50
C GLY A 50 -1.04 14.85 -9.49
N SER A 51 -2.00 14.05 -9.02
CA SER A 51 -2.85 13.23 -9.89
C SER A 51 -3.92 14.07 -10.57
N THR A 52 -4.14 13.83 -11.87
CA THR A 52 -5.28 14.40 -12.59
C THR A 52 -6.61 13.79 -12.16
N TYR A 53 -6.57 12.69 -11.40
CA TYR A 53 -7.73 11.99 -10.91
C TYR A 53 -8.36 12.72 -9.71
N ARG A 54 -9.62 13.13 -9.85
CA ARG A 54 -10.39 13.84 -8.80
C ARG A 54 -11.61 13.06 -8.30
N GLY A 55 -11.70 11.78 -8.65
CA GLY A 55 -12.81 10.91 -8.25
C GLY A 55 -12.55 10.18 -6.94
N HIS A 56 -13.43 9.23 -6.63
CA HIS A 56 -13.28 8.33 -5.49
C HIS A 56 -12.39 7.13 -5.84
N PHE A 57 -11.82 6.46 -4.85
CA PHE A 57 -11.07 5.24 -5.13
C PHE A 57 -11.96 4.13 -5.69
N GLY A 58 -11.31 3.10 -6.22
CA GLY A 58 -11.95 1.86 -6.67
C GLY A 58 -11.03 0.66 -6.47
N TRP A 59 -11.61 -0.54 -6.58
CA TRP A 59 -10.89 -1.80 -6.71
C TRP A 59 -11.78 -2.84 -7.42
N GLY A 60 -11.15 -3.92 -7.87
CA GLY A 60 -11.79 -5.03 -8.59
C GLY A 60 -12.06 -4.79 -10.06
N ARG A 61 -11.52 -3.69 -10.62
CA ARG A 61 -11.63 -3.32 -12.02
C ARG A 61 -10.36 -2.60 -12.47
N ALA A 62 -9.94 -2.84 -13.71
CA ALA A 62 -8.79 -2.15 -14.32
C ALA A 62 -9.23 -0.79 -14.86
N ASP A 63 -9.40 0.17 -13.96
CA ASP A 63 -9.82 1.54 -14.27
C ASP A 63 -9.00 2.58 -13.50
N GLU A 64 -9.19 3.85 -13.86
CA GLU A 64 -8.46 4.99 -13.30
C GLU A 64 -8.66 5.14 -11.78
N ALA A 65 -9.82 4.75 -11.23
CA ALA A 65 -10.08 4.82 -9.79
C ALA A 65 -9.24 3.81 -9.02
N THR A 66 -9.08 2.61 -9.59
CA THR A 66 -8.23 1.56 -9.01
C THR A 66 -6.75 1.89 -9.14
N MET A 67 -6.33 2.52 -10.25
CA MET A 67 -4.96 3.01 -10.40
C MET A 67 -4.66 4.14 -9.41
N ALA A 68 -5.59 5.08 -9.23
CA ALA A 68 -5.44 6.16 -8.25
C ALA A 68 -5.30 5.63 -6.81
N LEU A 69 -6.04 4.56 -6.47
CA LEU A 69 -5.87 3.87 -5.19
C LEU A 69 -4.47 3.25 -5.06
N ALA A 70 -4.00 2.54 -6.09
CA ALA A 70 -2.65 1.96 -6.06
C ALA A 70 -1.57 3.03 -5.85
N GLN A 71 -1.67 4.15 -6.56
CA GLN A 71 -0.76 5.29 -6.42
C GLN A 71 -0.80 5.86 -5.01
N ALA A 72 -1.98 6.11 -4.45
CA ALA A 72 -2.12 6.65 -3.09
C ALA A 72 -1.52 5.71 -2.02
N ILE A 73 -1.75 4.40 -2.15
CA ILE A 73 -1.13 3.40 -1.27
C ILE A 73 0.39 3.47 -1.40
N VAL A 74 0.94 3.45 -2.62
CA VAL A 74 2.38 3.45 -2.83
C VAL A 74 3.03 4.76 -2.39
N THR A 75 2.42 5.92 -2.65
CA THR A 75 2.87 7.22 -2.11
C THR A 75 2.98 7.17 -0.58
N ARG A 76 1.99 6.58 0.09
CA ARG A 76 2.03 6.40 1.54
C ARG A 76 3.14 5.43 1.97
N LEU A 77 3.35 4.34 1.24
CA LEU A 77 4.45 3.40 1.51
C LEU A 77 5.83 4.05 1.32
N VAL A 78 5.98 4.95 0.34
CA VAL A 78 7.20 5.75 0.14
C VAL A 78 7.40 6.69 1.34
N ALA A 79 6.34 7.36 1.81
CA ALA A 79 6.42 8.28 2.95
C ALA A 79 6.86 7.59 4.25
N VAL A 80 6.54 6.31 4.43
CA VAL A 80 6.99 5.51 5.59
C VAL A 80 8.28 4.71 5.33
N GLY A 81 8.91 4.89 4.15
CA GLY A 81 10.18 4.27 3.80
C GLY A 81 10.12 2.78 3.42
N LEU A 82 8.94 2.26 3.09
CA LEU A 82 8.76 0.85 2.68
C LEU A 82 9.04 0.62 1.19
N VAL A 83 8.80 1.64 0.37
CA VAL A 83 9.05 1.60 -1.08
C VAL A 83 9.99 2.75 -1.42
N PRO A 84 11.09 2.52 -2.15
CA PRO A 84 11.95 3.60 -2.59
C PRO A 84 11.21 4.45 -3.64
N PRO A 85 11.35 5.80 -3.60
CA PRO A 85 10.58 6.70 -4.45
C PRO A 85 10.80 6.46 -5.95
N GLU A 86 12.00 6.02 -6.34
CA GLU A 86 12.35 5.67 -7.71
C GLU A 86 11.56 4.47 -8.27
N LEU A 87 11.05 3.60 -7.40
CA LEU A 87 10.23 2.45 -7.80
C LEU A 87 8.73 2.72 -7.69
N ALA A 88 8.31 3.88 -7.16
CA ALA A 88 6.91 4.16 -6.83
C ALA A 88 5.96 3.92 -8.00
N VAL A 89 6.29 4.42 -9.19
CA VAL A 89 5.45 4.24 -10.39
C VAL A 89 5.33 2.76 -10.79
N SER A 90 6.46 2.04 -10.80
CA SER A 90 6.46 0.61 -11.13
C SER A 90 5.69 -0.22 -10.10
N ARG A 91 5.83 0.09 -8.80
CA ARG A 91 5.12 -0.58 -7.72
C ARG A 91 3.62 -0.28 -7.72
N ALA A 92 3.23 0.95 -8.07
CA ALA A 92 1.81 1.30 -8.23
C ALA A 92 1.18 0.49 -9.37
N GLY A 93 1.85 0.39 -10.53
CA GLY A 93 1.38 -0.45 -11.63
C GLY A 93 1.24 -1.92 -11.22
N TYR A 94 2.26 -2.48 -10.57
CA TYR A 94 2.20 -3.86 -10.10
C TYR A 94 1.07 -4.09 -9.07
N LEU A 95 0.92 -3.20 -8.08
CA LEU A 95 -0.15 -3.28 -7.07
C LEU A 95 -1.53 -3.19 -7.72
N HIS A 96 -1.69 -2.34 -8.73
CA HIS A 96 -2.91 -2.22 -9.52
C HIS A 96 -3.22 -3.55 -10.24
N ASP A 97 -2.35 -4.00 -11.14
CA ASP A 97 -2.63 -5.13 -12.03
C ASP A 97 -2.71 -6.47 -11.29
N GLU A 98 -1.85 -6.69 -10.28
CA GLU A 98 -1.73 -7.99 -9.64
C GLU A 98 -2.56 -8.15 -8.38
N VAL A 99 -2.96 -7.07 -7.72
CA VAL A 99 -3.73 -7.12 -6.47
C VAL A 99 -5.07 -6.46 -6.65
N LEU A 100 -5.11 -5.14 -6.83
CA LEU A 100 -6.33 -4.36 -6.68
C LEU A 100 -7.37 -4.69 -7.75
N VAL A 101 -6.96 -4.94 -8.99
CA VAL A 101 -7.88 -5.35 -10.09
C VAL A 101 -8.50 -6.72 -9.82
N LYS A 102 -7.81 -7.59 -9.07
CA LYS A 102 -8.25 -8.96 -8.78
C LYS A 102 -9.06 -9.07 -7.49
N LEU A 103 -9.14 -8.01 -6.68
CA LEU A 103 -9.97 -7.98 -5.48
C LEU A 103 -11.46 -7.97 -5.88
N PRO A 104 -12.33 -8.74 -5.22
CA PRO A 104 -13.76 -8.60 -5.40
C PRO A 104 -14.24 -7.16 -5.12
N ALA A 105 -14.88 -6.55 -6.11
CA ALA A 105 -15.41 -5.20 -5.97
C ALA A 105 -16.52 -5.17 -4.90
N GLY A 106 -16.46 -4.16 -4.02
CA GLY A 106 -17.51 -3.87 -3.06
C GLY A 106 -17.45 -4.64 -1.73
N GLU A 107 -16.37 -5.38 -1.48
CA GLU A 107 -16.06 -5.94 -0.17
C GLU A 107 -15.00 -5.12 0.57
N HIS A 108 -14.92 -5.31 1.88
CA HIS A 108 -13.91 -4.69 2.72
C HIS A 108 -12.63 -5.54 2.74
N TYR A 109 -11.48 -4.89 2.63
CA TYR A 109 -10.18 -5.56 2.63
C TYR A 109 -9.23 -4.88 3.59
N ASP A 110 -8.35 -5.67 4.19
CA ASP A 110 -7.23 -5.16 4.95
C ASP A 110 -5.91 -5.60 4.31
N LEU A 111 -5.10 -4.62 3.88
CA LEU A 111 -3.80 -4.86 3.28
C LEU A 111 -2.73 -4.54 4.32
N HIS A 112 -2.26 -5.56 5.03
CA HIS A 112 -1.19 -5.41 6.00
C HIS A 112 0.11 -4.91 5.35
N LEU A 113 0.81 -4.00 6.02
CA LEU A 113 2.09 -3.48 5.54
C LEU A 113 3.15 -4.56 5.44
N SER A 114 3.15 -5.56 6.33
CA SER A 114 4.03 -6.72 6.23
C SER A 114 3.87 -7.43 4.87
N TYR A 115 2.64 -7.58 4.39
CA TYR A 115 2.37 -8.15 3.07
C TYR A 115 2.80 -7.22 1.94
N LEU A 116 2.46 -5.93 2.02
CA LEU A 116 2.85 -4.94 1.02
C LEU A 116 4.37 -4.78 0.91
N ARG A 117 5.12 -4.90 2.01
CA ARG A 117 6.59 -4.91 2.02
C ARG A 117 7.13 -6.11 1.25
N LEU A 118 6.59 -7.31 1.49
CA LEU A 118 7.01 -8.51 0.75
C LEU A 118 6.73 -8.38 -0.75
N LEU A 119 5.63 -7.69 -1.09
CA LEU A 119 5.19 -7.54 -2.47
C LEU A 119 5.91 -6.41 -3.22
N LEU A 120 6.20 -5.30 -2.55
CA LEU A 120 6.62 -4.03 -3.18
C LEU A 120 7.98 -3.51 -2.70
N GLY A 121 8.53 -4.07 -1.62
CA GLY A 121 9.76 -3.60 -0.99
C GLY A 121 11.03 -3.78 -1.82
N GLU A 122 12.15 -3.29 -1.30
CA GLU A 122 13.47 -3.43 -1.93
C GLU A 122 13.84 -4.91 -2.11
N GLY A 123 14.05 -5.33 -3.35
CA GLY A 123 14.32 -6.73 -3.70
C GLY A 123 13.08 -7.57 -4.08
N ALA A 124 11.87 -7.02 -3.99
CA ALA A 124 10.69 -7.68 -4.53
C ALA A 124 10.82 -7.77 -6.07
N VAL A 125 11.10 -8.96 -6.59
CA VAL A 125 11.13 -9.20 -8.03
C VAL A 125 9.69 -9.21 -8.52
N PRO A 126 9.23 -8.22 -9.32
CA PRO A 126 7.93 -8.32 -9.97
C PRO A 126 8.03 -9.55 -10.89
N ARG A 127 7.32 -10.63 -10.53
CA ARG A 127 7.32 -11.82 -11.37
C ARG A 127 6.53 -11.49 -12.66
N PRO A 128 7.08 -11.84 -13.84
CA PRO A 128 6.49 -11.50 -15.13
C PRO A 128 5.19 -12.25 -15.42
#